data_AF-X1V4P5-F1
#
_entry.id   AF-X1V4P5-F1
#
_cell.length_a   1.000
_cell.length_b   1.000
_cell.length_c   1.000
_cell.angle_alpha   90.00
_cell.angle_beta   90.00
_cell.angle_gamma   90.00
#
_symmetry.space_group_name_H-M   'P 1'
#
loop_
_entity.id
_entity.type
_entity.pdbx_description
1 polymer ?
#
loop_
_entity_poly.entity_id
_entity_poly.type
_entity_poly.pdbx_seq_one_letter_code
_entity_poly.pdbx_strand_id
1 'polypeptide(L)'
;HLGSSSLVSNIVEGVIRLAIFFLYLGAINLLPDVRRVFAYHGAEHKVINAYEDKAPLEVAAVRKYSTAHTRCGTAFVFTVLILAIIVFALLGHPAMWLRILSRIVLIPVIAAIGYEITRLSVRYAGNYLVRVLLIPGLTLQRMTTRQPDDSQLEAAIYALNGVLEADNPRENGVLEPADLQESG
;
A
#
# COMPACT_ATOMS: atom_id res chain seq x y z
N HIS A 1 36.84 0.74 -18.15
CA HIS A 1 36.59 -0.50 -17.39
C HIS A 1 35.85 -0.31 -16.05
N LEU A 2 35.37 0.89 -15.68
CA LEU A 2 34.78 1.16 -14.35
C LEU A 2 33.24 0.98 -14.24
N GLY A 3 32.52 0.85 -15.36
CA GLY A 3 31.04 0.84 -15.36
C GLY A 3 30.40 -0.50 -14.96
N SER A 4 30.94 -1.64 -15.41
CA SER A 4 30.34 -2.95 -15.17
C SER A 4 30.47 -3.42 -13.72
N SER A 5 31.63 -3.19 -13.09
CA SER A 5 31.85 -3.52 -11.68
C SER A 5 30.96 -2.70 -10.74
N SER A 6 30.69 -1.43 -11.07
CA SER A 6 29.81 -0.57 -10.27
C SER A 6 28.35 -0.96 -10.42
N LEU A 7 27.87 -1.26 -11.63
CA LEU A 7 26.48 -1.66 -11.85
C LEU A 7 26.14 -2.99 -11.17
N VAL A 8 27.03 -4.00 -11.30
CA VAL A 8 26.85 -5.28 -10.62
C VAL A 8 26.82 -5.10 -9.10
N SER A 9 27.75 -4.30 -8.55
CA SER A 9 27.77 -3.98 -7.12
C SER A 9 26.45 -3.33 -6.64
N ASN A 10 25.93 -2.37 -7.40
CA ASN A 10 24.70 -1.67 -7.05
C ASN A 10 23.46 -2.58 -7.14
N ILE A 11 23.42 -3.48 -8.13
CA ILE A 11 22.36 -4.48 -8.25
C ILE A 11 22.41 -5.46 -7.06
N VAL A 12 23.61 -5.96 -6.72
CA VAL A 12 23.80 -6.86 -5.57
C VAL A 12 23.37 -6.17 -4.27
N GLU A 13 23.74 -4.90 -4.07
CA GLU A 13 23.30 -4.12 -2.91
C GLU A 13 21.77 -4.00 -2.86
N GLY A 14 21.13 -3.73 -4.01
CA GLY A 14 19.66 -3.70 -4.13
C GLY A 14 19.00 -5.02 -3.75
N VAL A 15 19.53 -6.15 -4.23
CA VAL A 15 19.04 -7.50 -3.90
C VAL A 15 19.20 -7.80 -2.41
N ILE A 16 20.35 -7.45 -1.82
CA ILE A 16 20.58 -7.62 -0.37
C ILE A 16 19.57 -6.80 0.43
N ARG A 17 19.31 -5.54 0.05
CA ARG A 17 18.31 -4.68 0.72
C ARG A 17 16.92 -5.29 0.65
N LEU A 18 16.50 -5.82 -0.50
CA LEU A 18 15.21 -6.51 -0.64
C LEU A 18 15.16 -7.77 0.23
N ALA A 19 16.23 -8.59 0.22
CA ALA A 19 16.31 -9.79 1.04
C ALA A 19 16.19 -9.48 2.53
N ILE A 20 16.90 -8.47 3.02
CA ILE A 20 16.79 -8.00 4.42
C ILE A 20 15.37 -7.52 4.73
N PHE A 21 14.73 -6.78 3.82
CA PHE A 21 13.37 -6.30 4.00
C PHE A 21 12.37 -7.46 4.13
N PHE A 22 12.42 -8.45 3.23
CA PHE A 22 11.56 -9.64 3.31
C PHE A 22 11.85 -10.49 4.55
N LEU A 23 13.13 -10.66 4.91
CA LEU A 23 13.52 -11.36 6.13
C LEU A 23 12.98 -10.67 7.38
N TYR A 24 13.09 -9.34 7.45
CA TYR A 24 12.55 -8.53 8.52
C TYR A 24 11.03 -8.71 8.65
N LEU A 25 10.28 -8.60 7.54
CA LEU A 25 8.84 -8.83 7.53
C LEU A 25 8.49 -10.25 8.00
N GLY A 26 9.24 -11.26 7.56
CA GLY A 26 9.09 -12.63 8.01
C GLY A 26 9.33 -12.79 9.51
N ALA A 27 10.36 -12.15 10.05
CA ALA A 27 10.72 -12.21 11.46
C ALA A 27 9.68 -11.53 12.36
N ILE A 28 9.23 -10.31 12.04
CA ILE A 28 8.22 -9.63 12.86
C ILE A 28 6.87 -10.34 12.82
N ASN A 29 6.58 -11.08 11.74
CA ASN A 29 5.38 -11.89 11.63
C ASN A 29 5.35 -13.08 12.62
N LEU A 30 6.42 -13.31 13.38
CA LEU A 30 6.45 -14.26 14.49
C LEU A 30 5.84 -13.68 15.78
N LEU A 31 5.79 -12.35 15.90
CA LEU A 31 5.27 -11.66 17.08
C LEU A 31 3.72 -11.66 17.07
N PRO A 32 3.05 -12.10 18.16
CA PRO A 32 1.59 -12.18 18.22
C PRO A 32 0.89 -10.84 17.94
N ASP A 33 1.42 -9.73 18.48
CA ASP A 33 0.82 -8.41 18.30
C ASP A 33 0.88 -7.97 16.83
N VAL A 34 1.99 -8.24 16.15
CA VAL A 34 2.15 -7.95 14.72
C VAL A 34 1.20 -8.79 13.88
N ARG A 35 1.01 -10.08 14.23
CA ARG A 35 0.02 -10.94 13.56
C ARG A 35 -1.39 -10.38 13.70
N ARG A 36 -1.73 -9.84 14.87
CA ARG A 36 -3.03 -9.19 15.11
C ARG A 36 -3.19 -7.94 14.25
N VAL A 37 -2.16 -7.10 14.14
CA VAL A 37 -2.17 -5.92 13.23
C VAL A 37 -2.37 -6.34 11.77
N PHE A 38 -1.65 -7.37 11.31
CA PHE A 38 -1.82 -7.90 9.94
C PHE A 38 -3.21 -8.51 9.71
N ALA A 39 -3.86 -9.03 10.74
CA ALA A 39 -5.24 -9.49 10.65
C ALA A 39 -6.22 -8.31 10.51
N TYR A 40 -6.05 -7.21 11.24
CA TYR A 40 -6.83 -5.97 11.02
C TYR A 40 -6.64 -5.41 9.61
N HIS A 41 -5.41 -5.42 9.09
CA HIS A 41 -5.14 -5.03 7.70
C HIS A 41 -5.84 -5.97 6.71
N GLY A 42 -5.89 -7.28 6.99
CA GLY A 42 -6.69 -8.23 6.22
C GLY A 42 -8.19 -7.94 6.28
N ALA A 43 -8.71 -7.48 7.43
CA ALA A 43 -10.10 -7.07 7.58
C ALA A 43 -10.45 -5.86 6.71
N GLU A 44 -9.63 -4.81 6.73
CA GLU A 44 -9.78 -3.64 5.88
C GLU A 44 -9.89 -4.04 4.40
N HIS A 45 -8.97 -4.87 3.91
CA HIS A 45 -9.00 -5.34 2.52
C HIS A 45 -10.27 -6.10 2.17
N LYS A 46 -10.76 -6.97 3.06
CA LYS A 46 -11.98 -7.72 2.81
C LYS A 46 -13.21 -6.81 2.76
N VAL A 47 -13.29 -5.85 3.68
CA VAL A 47 -14.41 -4.90 3.76
C VAL A 47 -14.42 -4.00 2.53
N ILE A 48 -13.26 -3.46 2.11
CA ILE A 48 -13.15 -2.65 0.90
C ILE A 48 -13.50 -3.48 -0.35
N ASN A 49 -12.97 -4.70 -0.49
CA ASN A 49 -13.32 -5.58 -1.62
C ASN A 49 -14.84 -5.84 -1.66
N ALA A 50 -15.47 -6.10 -0.52
CA ALA A 50 -16.93 -6.31 -0.43
C ALA A 50 -17.71 -5.05 -0.83
N TYR A 51 -17.24 -3.89 -0.37
CA TYR A 51 -17.82 -2.60 -0.73
C TYR A 51 -17.70 -2.29 -2.22
N GLU A 52 -16.52 -2.50 -2.82
CA GLU A 52 -16.29 -2.28 -4.26
C GLU A 52 -17.16 -3.21 -5.13
N ASP A 53 -17.44 -4.42 -4.65
CA ASP A 53 -18.37 -5.38 -5.26
C ASP A 53 -19.86 -5.10 -4.95
N LYS A 54 -20.15 -4.06 -4.17
CA LYS A 54 -21.51 -3.68 -3.72
C LYS A 54 -22.22 -4.80 -2.94
N ALA A 55 -21.46 -5.64 -2.25
CA ALA A 55 -22.01 -6.66 -1.38
C ALA A 55 -22.50 -6.05 -0.05
N PRO A 56 -23.42 -6.73 0.67
CA PRO A 56 -23.81 -6.32 2.01
C PRO A 56 -22.61 -6.23 2.94
N LEU A 57 -22.50 -5.13 3.70
CA LEU A 57 -21.45 -4.92 4.71
C LEU A 57 -21.79 -5.65 6.02
N GLU A 58 -21.97 -6.97 5.91
CA GLU A 58 -22.19 -7.88 7.02
C GLU A 58 -21.02 -8.86 7.13
N VAL A 59 -20.67 -9.26 8.35
CA VAL A 59 -19.54 -10.18 8.63
C VAL A 59 -19.60 -11.43 7.76
N ALA A 60 -20.78 -12.05 7.60
CA ALA A 60 -20.96 -13.27 6.83
C ALA A 60 -20.67 -13.09 5.32
N ALA A 61 -21.00 -11.93 4.76
CA ALA A 61 -20.73 -11.61 3.36
C ALA A 61 -19.25 -11.25 3.17
N VAL A 62 -18.73 -10.33 4.00
CA VAL A 62 -17.34 -9.84 3.96
C VAL A 62 -16.33 -10.97 4.15
N ARG A 63 -16.61 -11.98 5.00
CA ARG A 63 -15.70 -13.10 5.28
C ARG A 63 -15.21 -13.81 4.01
N LYS A 64 -16.05 -13.87 2.97
CA LYS A 64 -15.77 -14.58 1.71
C LYS A 64 -14.75 -13.88 0.82
N TYR A 65 -14.48 -12.61 1.07
CA TYR A 65 -13.56 -11.80 0.27
C TYR A 65 -12.10 -12.10 0.57
N SER A 66 -11.25 -11.75 -0.40
CA SER A 66 -9.79 -11.92 -0.31
C SER A 66 -9.17 -10.88 0.63
N THR A 67 -8.06 -11.25 1.28
CA THR A 67 -7.19 -10.30 1.99
C THR A 67 -6.22 -9.59 1.05
N ALA A 68 -6.26 -9.86 -0.25
CA ALA A 68 -5.48 -9.14 -1.25
C ALA A 68 -6.33 -8.03 -1.89
N HIS A 69 -5.73 -6.85 -2.07
CA HIS A 69 -6.38 -5.69 -2.67
C HIS A 69 -5.41 -4.94 -3.59
N THR A 70 -5.83 -4.59 -4.81
CA THR A 70 -4.93 -3.96 -5.80
C THR A 70 -4.57 -2.51 -5.46
N ARG A 71 -5.34 -1.84 -4.60
CA ARG A 71 -5.15 -0.44 -4.20
C ARG A 71 -4.53 -0.25 -2.80
N CYS A 72 -3.82 -1.25 -2.30
CA CYS A 72 -3.24 -1.19 -0.96
C CYS A 72 -1.98 -0.29 -0.87
N GLY A 73 -1.87 0.48 0.22
CA GLY A 73 -0.69 1.30 0.53
C GLY A 73 0.61 0.50 0.67
N THR A 74 0.58 -0.78 1.04
CA THR A 74 1.82 -1.60 1.05
C THR A 74 2.36 -1.86 -0.35
N ALA A 75 1.50 -1.94 -1.37
CA ALA A 75 1.95 -2.06 -2.77
C ALA A 75 2.62 -0.76 -3.24
N PHE A 76 2.11 0.40 -2.81
CA PHE A 76 2.74 1.70 -3.04
C PHE A 76 4.13 1.78 -2.38
N VAL A 77 4.23 1.46 -1.09
CA VAL A 77 5.52 1.47 -0.36
C VAL A 77 6.54 0.53 -1.02
N PHE A 78 6.10 -0.65 -1.47
CA PHE A 78 6.97 -1.57 -2.19
C PHE A 78 7.46 -1.01 -3.53
N THR A 79 6.58 -0.35 -4.27
CA THR A 79 6.93 0.34 -5.52
C THR A 79 7.97 1.42 -5.28
N VAL A 80 7.78 2.24 -4.24
CA VAL A 80 8.74 3.27 -3.82
C VAL A 80 10.09 2.65 -3.44
N LEU A 81 10.10 1.52 -2.73
CA LEU A 81 11.34 0.80 -2.39
C LEU A 81 12.11 0.32 -3.63
N ILE A 82 11.42 -0.30 -4.59
CA ILE A 82 12.04 -0.76 -5.83
C ILE A 82 12.60 0.42 -6.62
N LEU A 83 11.81 1.49 -6.78
CA LEU A 83 12.25 2.69 -7.48
C LEU A 83 13.46 3.33 -6.80
N ALA A 84 13.46 3.38 -5.46
CA ALA A 84 14.61 3.89 -4.71
C ALA A 84 15.87 3.07 -4.99
N ILE A 85 15.78 1.73 -5.03
CA ILE A 85 16.91 0.87 -5.39
C ILE A 85 17.42 1.20 -6.79
N ILE A 86 16.53 1.32 -7.78
CA ILE A 86 16.91 1.62 -9.17
C ILE A 86 17.56 3.01 -9.27
N VAL A 87 16.91 4.05 -8.72
CA VAL A 87 17.39 5.43 -8.79
C VAL A 87 18.73 5.59 -8.08
N PHE A 88 18.88 5.05 -6.86
CA PHE A 88 20.14 5.15 -6.13
C PHE A 88 21.24 4.26 -6.71
N ALA A 89 20.91 3.14 -7.37
CA ALA A 89 21.87 2.35 -8.12
C ALA A 89 22.45 3.11 -9.31
N LEU A 90 21.67 3.96 -9.97
CA LEU A 90 22.16 4.80 -11.09
C LEU A 90 23.02 5.98 -10.62
N LEU A 91 22.82 6.47 -9.40
CA LEU A 91 23.62 7.54 -8.79
C LEU A 91 25.01 7.07 -8.32
N GLY A 92 25.22 5.76 -8.17
CA GLY A 92 26.50 5.18 -7.77
C GLY A 92 26.91 5.55 -6.34
N HIS A 93 28.20 5.85 -6.15
CA HIS A 93 28.79 6.08 -4.83
C HIS A 93 29.42 7.47 -4.71
N PRO A 94 28.61 8.55 -4.68
CA PRO A 94 29.14 9.89 -4.44
C PRO A 94 29.66 10.03 -3.00
N ALA A 95 30.33 11.15 -2.73
CA ALA A 95 30.77 11.53 -1.39
C ALA A 95 29.63 11.42 -0.37
N MET A 96 29.95 11.07 0.88
CA MET A 96 28.95 10.70 1.89
C MET A 96 27.86 11.77 2.08
N TRP A 97 28.22 13.05 2.11
CA TRP A 97 27.26 14.15 2.25
C TRP A 97 26.32 14.27 1.04
N LEU A 98 26.83 14.11 -0.19
CA LEU A 98 26.02 14.08 -1.41
C LEU A 98 25.08 12.88 -1.43
N ARG A 99 25.53 11.74 -0.91
CA ARG A 99 24.71 10.53 -0.79
C ARG A 99 23.54 10.72 0.19
N ILE A 100 23.76 11.39 1.31
CA ILE A 100 22.70 11.70 2.27
C ILE A 100 21.74 12.73 1.65
N LEU A 101 22.28 13.81 1.08
CA LEU A 101 21.48 14.88 0.49
C LEU A 101 20.60 14.38 -0.66
N SER A 102 21.17 13.59 -1.58
CA SER A 102 20.41 12.99 -2.69
C SER A 102 19.29 12.09 -2.20
N ARG A 103 19.47 11.34 -1.11
CA ARG A 103 18.39 10.52 -0.54
C ARG A 103 17.23 11.36 0.00
N ILE A 104 17.54 12.41 0.76
CA ILE A 104 16.51 13.29 1.33
C ILE A 104 15.72 13.98 0.22
N VAL A 105 16.42 14.55 -0.76
CA VAL A 105 15.80 15.30 -1.86
C VAL A 105 15.02 14.40 -2.81
N LEU A 106 15.50 13.18 -3.08
CA LEU A 106 14.86 12.28 -4.04
C LEU A 106 13.71 11.47 -3.45
N ILE A 107 13.57 11.33 -2.13
CA ILE A 107 12.44 10.61 -1.51
C ILE A 107 11.07 11.14 -2.00
N PRO A 108 10.78 12.46 -1.96
CA PRO A 108 9.51 12.99 -2.48
C PRO A 108 9.30 12.71 -3.98
N VAL A 109 10.37 12.83 -4.77
CA VAL A 109 10.32 12.59 -6.22
C VAL A 109 10.00 11.12 -6.52
N ILE A 110 10.68 10.20 -5.84
CA ILE A 110 10.46 8.76 -5.97
C ILE A 110 9.05 8.40 -5.51
N ALA A 111 8.56 9.01 -4.42
CA ALA A 111 7.19 8.80 -3.94
C ALA A 111 6.15 9.28 -4.96
N ALA A 112 6.32 10.44 -5.57
CA ALA A 112 5.42 10.95 -6.60
C ALA A 112 5.38 10.03 -7.84
N ILE A 113 6.54 9.56 -8.30
CA ILE A 113 6.63 8.60 -9.41
C ILE A 113 5.98 7.26 -9.02
N GLY A 114 6.24 6.76 -7.81
CA GLY A 114 5.63 5.54 -7.29
C GLY A 114 4.11 5.62 -7.21
N TYR A 115 3.57 6.80 -6.89
CA TYR A 115 2.13 7.05 -6.84
C TYR A 115 1.52 6.91 -8.22
N GLU A 116 2.08 7.57 -9.23
CA GLU A 116 1.59 7.46 -10.61
C GLU A 116 1.72 6.02 -11.14
N ILE A 117 2.83 5.33 -10.87
CA ILE A 117 2.98 3.92 -11.27
C ILE A 117 1.89 3.04 -10.63
N THR A 118 1.63 3.22 -9.34
CA THR A 118 0.61 2.45 -8.62
C THR A 118 -0.79 2.76 -9.19
N ARG A 119 -1.08 4.04 -9.44
CA ARG A 119 -2.34 4.51 -10.03
C ARG A 119 -2.54 3.97 -11.45
N LEU A 120 -1.51 3.97 -12.29
CA LEU A 120 -1.57 3.38 -13.63
C LEU A 120 -1.74 1.86 -13.57
N SER A 121 -1.08 1.19 -12.64
CA SER A 121 -1.17 -0.28 -12.50
C SER A 121 -2.61 -0.73 -12.19
N VAL A 122 -3.33 0.04 -11.37
CA VAL A 122 -4.76 -0.18 -11.11
C VAL A 122 -5.61 0.13 -12.34
N ARG A 123 -5.35 1.25 -13.03
CA ARG A 123 -6.11 1.64 -14.24
C ARG A 123 -6.01 0.61 -15.36
N TYR A 124 -4.85 -0.03 -15.52
CA TYR A 124 -4.60 -1.01 -16.57
C TYR A 124 -4.53 -2.45 -16.06
N ALA A 125 -5.16 -2.76 -14.93
CA ALA A 125 -5.13 -4.09 -14.31
C ALA A 125 -5.67 -5.22 -15.22
N GLY A 126 -6.48 -4.87 -16.25
CA GLY A 126 -6.94 -5.82 -17.28
C GLY A 126 -5.87 -6.28 -18.27
N ASN A 127 -4.74 -5.57 -18.38
CA ASN A 127 -3.64 -5.95 -19.25
C ASN A 127 -2.76 -7.01 -18.57
N TYR A 128 -2.49 -8.12 -19.27
CA TYR A 128 -1.66 -9.22 -18.77
C TYR A 128 -0.29 -8.75 -18.25
N LEU A 129 0.39 -7.84 -18.95
CA LEU A 129 1.71 -7.34 -18.55
C LEU A 129 1.64 -6.57 -17.23
N VAL A 130 0.62 -5.74 -17.04
CA VAL A 130 0.39 -4.99 -15.81
C VAL A 130 0.05 -5.93 -14.67
N ARG A 131 -0.74 -6.97 -14.94
CA ARG A 131 -1.07 -8.00 -13.95
C ARG A 131 0.17 -8.75 -13.45
N VAL A 132 1.12 -9.08 -14.33
CA VAL A 132 2.41 -9.67 -13.93
C VAL A 132 3.20 -8.71 -13.05
N LEU A 133 3.22 -7.42 -13.38
CA LEU A 133 3.92 -6.40 -12.58
C LEU A 133 3.31 -6.20 -11.18
N LEU A 134 2.03 -6.51 -11.00
CA LEU A 134 1.34 -6.46 -9.71
C LEU A 134 1.66 -7.65 -8.80
N ILE A 135 2.09 -8.80 -9.34
CA ILE A 135 2.34 -10.04 -8.58
C ILE A 135 3.29 -9.83 -7.40
N PRO A 136 4.45 -9.15 -7.55
CA PRO A 136 5.36 -8.91 -6.44
C PRO A 136 4.70 -8.13 -5.29
N GLY A 137 3.91 -7.09 -5.61
CA GLY A 137 3.18 -6.30 -4.61
C GLY A 137 2.09 -7.12 -3.91
N LEU A 138 1.35 -7.95 -4.63
CA LEU A 138 0.36 -8.86 -4.05
C LEU A 138 1.02 -9.95 -3.19
N THR A 139 2.22 -10.39 -3.57
CA THR A 139 3.01 -11.34 -2.77
C THR A 139 3.44 -10.71 -1.46
N LEU A 140 3.85 -9.43 -1.48
CA LEU A 140 4.15 -8.69 -0.25
C LEU A 140 2.93 -8.59 0.66
N GLN A 141 1.74 -8.33 0.12
CA GLN A 141 0.51 -8.30 0.91
C GLN A 141 0.25 -9.62 1.63
N ARG A 142 0.58 -10.76 1.03
CA ARG A 142 0.45 -12.06 1.71
C ARG A 142 1.35 -12.18 2.96
N MET A 143 2.42 -11.39 3.05
CA MET A 143 3.28 -11.34 4.24
C MET A 143 2.79 -10.35 5.29
N THR A 144 2.02 -9.33 4.89
CA THR A 144 1.55 -8.23 5.74
C THR A 144 0.03 -8.24 5.99
N THR A 145 -0.66 -9.28 5.55
CA THR A 145 -2.09 -9.52 5.82
C THR A 145 -2.28 -10.92 6.41
N ARG A 146 -3.32 -11.08 7.24
CA ARG A 146 -3.75 -12.38 7.79
C ARG A 146 -5.26 -12.48 7.77
N GLN A 147 -5.78 -13.69 7.92
CA GLN A 147 -7.22 -13.89 8.06
C GLN A 147 -7.70 -13.26 9.38
N PRO A 148 -8.66 -12.33 9.33
CA PRO A 148 -9.23 -11.72 10.51
C PRO A 148 -10.25 -12.61 11.20
N ASP A 149 -10.45 -12.39 12.49
CA ASP A 149 -11.62 -12.87 13.21
C ASP A 149 -12.83 -11.93 13.02
N ASP A 150 -13.98 -12.34 13.54
CA ASP A 150 -15.25 -11.64 13.34
C ASP A 150 -15.25 -10.25 13.98
N SER A 151 -14.62 -10.10 15.16
CA SER A 151 -14.51 -8.81 15.83
C SER A 151 -13.68 -7.80 15.03
N GLN A 152 -12.66 -8.28 14.33
CA GLN A 152 -11.85 -7.45 13.44
C GLN A 152 -12.61 -7.06 12.17
N LEU A 153 -13.44 -7.95 11.64
CA LEU A 153 -14.33 -7.63 10.51
C LEU A 153 -15.39 -6.59 10.91
N GLU A 154 -16.01 -6.74 12.07
CA GLU A 154 -16.98 -5.75 12.61
C GLU A 154 -16.34 -4.38 12.78
N ALA A 155 -15.15 -4.32 13.38
CA ALA A 155 -14.41 -3.07 13.55
C ALA A 155 -14.09 -2.40 12.20
N ALA A 156 -13.68 -3.18 11.20
CA ALA A 156 -13.38 -2.66 9.85
C ALA A 156 -14.65 -2.20 9.11
N ILE A 157 -15.78 -2.92 9.25
CA ILE A 157 -17.08 -2.51 8.70
C ILE A 157 -17.52 -1.19 9.33
N TYR A 158 -17.46 -1.10 10.66
CA TYR A 158 -17.82 0.11 11.39
C TYR A 158 -16.96 1.30 10.97
N ALA A 159 -15.64 1.10 10.85
CA ALA A 159 -14.73 2.13 10.38
C ALA A 159 -15.05 2.58 8.95
N LEU A 160 -15.34 1.65 8.03
CA LEU A 160 -15.71 2.01 6.66
C LEU A 160 -17.03 2.80 6.63
N ASN A 161 -18.06 2.35 7.35
CA ASN A 161 -19.34 3.05 7.41
C ASN A 161 -19.18 4.50 7.92
N GLY A 162 -18.36 4.71 8.95
CA GLY A 162 -18.06 6.06 9.44
C GLY A 162 -17.41 6.97 8.39
N VAL A 163 -16.55 6.42 7.51
CA VAL A 163 -15.99 7.16 6.37
C VAL A 163 -17.06 7.46 5.33
N LEU A 164 -17.90 6.48 4.99
CA LEU A 164 -18.98 6.66 4.01
C LEU A 164 -20.04 7.68 4.46
N GLU A 165 -20.33 7.72 5.76
CA GLU A 165 -21.22 8.70 6.37
C GLU A 165 -20.62 10.11 6.33
N ALA A 166 -19.33 10.24 6.60
CA ALA A 166 -18.62 11.52 6.52
C ALA A 166 -18.51 12.05 5.08
N ASP A 167 -18.35 11.16 4.10
CA ASP A 167 -18.26 11.51 2.68
C ASP A 167 -19.63 11.85 2.05
N ASN A 168 -20.75 11.56 2.73
CA ASN A 168 -22.11 11.91 2.29
C ASN A 168 -22.85 12.86 3.26
N PRO A 169 -22.42 14.13 3.43
CA PRO A 169 -23.10 15.09 4.30
C PRO A 169 -24.57 15.38 3.93
N ARG A 170 -24.93 15.17 2.66
CA ARG A 170 -26.24 15.57 2.10
C ARG A 170 -27.40 14.63 2.46
N GLU A 171 -27.13 13.42 2.93
CA GLU A 171 -28.17 12.47 3.31
C GLU A 171 -28.49 12.50 4.82
N ASN A 172 -27.59 13.09 5.63
CA ASN A 172 -27.66 13.05 7.09
C ASN A 172 -28.22 14.33 7.75
N GLY A 173 -28.85 15.23 6.99
CA GLY A 173 -29.55 16.39 7.56
C GLY A 173 -28.67 17.38 8.33
N VAL A 174 -27.35 17.31 8.18
CA VAL A 174 -26.43 18.31 8.72
C VAL A 174 -26.36 19.44 7.69
N LEU A 175 -27.21 20.46 7.89
CA LEU A 175 -27.19 21.69 7.10
C LEU A 175 -25.78 22.29 7.15
N GLU A 176 -25.21 22.62 5.99
CA GLU A 176 -23.98 23.41 5.97
C GLU A 176 -24.28 24.81 6.50
N PRO A 177 -23.33 25.46 7.21
CA PRO A 177 -23.50 26.86 7.63
C PRO A 177 -23.77 27.82 6.46
N ALA A 178 -23.42 27.43 5.23
CA ALA A 178 -23.71 28.19 4.01
C ALA A 178 -25.21 28.28 3.69
N ASP A 179 -26.02 27.32 4.16
CA ASP A 179 -27.47 27.28 3.92
C ASP A 179 -28.24 28.26 4.85
N LEU A 180 -27.57 28.83 5.85
CA LEU A 180 -28.17 29.78 6.81
C LEU A 180 -28.13 31.24 6.34
N GLN A 181 -27.47 31.55 5.22
CA GLN A 181 -27.35 32.93 4.72
C GLN A 181 -28.39 33.33 3.67
N GLU A 182 -29.20 32.40 3.15
CA GLU A 182 -30.23 32.72 2.14
C GLU A 182 -31.67 32.73 2.69
N SER A 183 -31.87 32.57 4.00
CA SER A 183 -33.22 32.57 4.62
C SER A 183 -33.48 33.75 5.56
N GLY A 184 -32.96 34.94 5.25
CA GLY A 184 -33.19 36.18 6.00
C GLY A 184 -33.69 37.31 5.13
#